data_AF-A0A970SIW3-F1
#
_entry.id   AF-A0A970SIW3-F1
#
_cell.length_a   1.000
_cell.length_b   1.000
_cell.length_c   1.000
_cell.angle_alpha   90.00
_cell.angle_beta   90.00
_cell.angle_gamma   90.00
#
_symmetry.space_group_name_H-M   'P 1'
#
loop_
_entity.id
_entity.type
_entity.pdbx_description
1 polymer ?
#
loop_
_entity_poly.entity_id
_entity_poly.type
_entity_poly.pdbx_seq_one_letter_code
_entity_poly.pdbx_strand_id
1 'polypeptide(L)'
;MVYSSQLQIRDKKITLPTFLPDATLGYVRAVDSRDLENIGIEGLVMNTFHLMQKPGSSTIQAFSGLHNFADWRRLIVTDSGGFQAYSLIRQSDQFGTLTDRGIIFRPEGKGRKFLLSPEKSIQLQISYDSDVVICLDDCTHVDASRTEQETSVQRTLDWAQRCKREYELQLDQRKISGTDRPLIFGVIQGGGYTDLRQKCAEGLLEIGFDGFGYGGWPLDSQGQLLEDIVALTRELVPASFPMHALGIGHPLNLAKTYRLGYDMFDCALPTRDARHGRLMRYTVSPDSPLRGEDWLENVYIQDKKHIKADQPISELCDCPVCRHYSLGYLHHLFKTGDWLYQRLATLHNLRFMTQLTERLPKDRG
;
A
#
# COMPACT_ATOMS: atom_id res chain seq x y z
N MET A 1 27.01 4.32 2.18
CA MET A 1 26.01 5.24 2.80
C MET A 1 25.23 4.43 3.81
N VAL A 2 25.09 4.93 5.04
CA VAL A 2 24.36 4.22 6.11
C VAL A 2 22.88 4.30 5.77
N TYR A 3 22.29 3.18 5.36
CA TYR A 3 20.84 3.05 5.25
C TYR A 3 20.23 3.28 6.63
N SER A 4 19.36 4.30 6.76
CA SER A 4 18.65 4.51 8.01
C SER A 4 17.50 3.52 8.08
N SER A 5 17.59 2.55 9.00
CA SER A 5 16.50 1.62 9.31
C SER A 5 15.29 2.30 9.95
N GLN A 6 15.31 3.63 10.11
CA GLN A 6 14.25 4.42 10.69
C GLN A 6 13.96 5.67 9.85
N LEU A 7 12.68 5.92 9.61
CA LEU A 7 12.20 7.13 8.94
C LEU A 7 11.35 7.92 9.94
N GLN A 8 11.69 9.21 10.12
CA GLN A 8 10.91 10.14 10.94
C GLN A 8 9.98 10.93 10.03
N ILE A 9 8.70 10.92 10.33
CA ILE A 9 7.65 11.65 9.60
C ILE A 9 6.82 12.38 10.64
N ARG A 10 6.92 13.71 10.69
CA ARG A 10 6.29 14.53 11.73
C ARG A 10 6.73 14.05 13.11
N ASP A 11 5.80 13.77 14.01
CA ASP A 11 6.01 13.22 15.34
C ASP A 11 6.19 11.69 15.35
N LYS A 12 6.04 11.03 14.20
CA LYS A 12 6.01 9.57 14.07
C LYS A 12 7.34 9.00 13.61
N LYS A 13 7.67 7.84 14.13
CA LYS A 13 8.87 7.09 13.80
C LYS A 13 8.49 5.70 13.31
N ILE A 14 8.96 5.32 12.13
CA ILE A 14 8.70 4.01 11.54
C ILE A 14 9.99 3.23 11.34
N THR A 15 9.93 1.91 11.46
CA THR A 15 11.04 1.01 11.19
C THR A 15 10.96 0.53 9.74
N LEU A 16 12.06 0.58 9.00
CA LEU A 16 12.13 0.10 7.63
C LEU A 16 12.91 -1.22 7.57
N PRO A 17 12.47 -2.21 6.76
CA PRO A 17 11.28 -2.16 5.91
C PRO A 17 9.98 -2.24 6.71
N THR A 18 8.87 -1.76 6.14
CA THR A 18 7.54 -1.83 6.77
C THR A 18 6.46 -2.28 5.80
N PHE A 19 5.47 -3.00 6.33
CA PHE A 19 4.27 -3.40 5.60
C PHE A 19 3.06 -2.62 6.10
N LEU A 20 2.33 -2.02 5.16
CA LEU A 20 1.21 -1.12 5.39
C LEU A 20 -0.07 -1.76 4.82
N PRO A 21 -0.98 -2.30 5.65
CA PRO A 21 -2.19 -2.90 5.14
C PRO A 21 -3.15 -1.83 4.60
N ASP A 22 -3.86 -2.19 3.53
CA ASP A 22 -4.84 -1.32 2.91
C ASP A 22 -6.06 -1.13 3.82
N ALA A 23 -6.22 0.09 4.32
CA ALA A 23 -7.36 0.60 5.05
C ALA A 23 -8.24 1.46 4.12
N THR A 24 -8.72 0.86 3.02
CA THR A 24 -9.37 1.56 1.88
C THR A 24 -10.43 2.60 2.28
N LEU A 25 -11.20 2.35 3.33
CA LEU A 25 -12.28 3.22 3.82
C LEU A 25 -11.99 3.82 5.20
N GLY A 26 -10.71 3.95 5.58
CA GLY A 26 -10.30 4.42 6.90
C GLY A 26 -10.30 3.31 7.96
N TYR A 27 -10.42 2.05 7.56
CA TYR A 27 -10.30 0.89 8.45
C TYR A 27 -9.76 -0.31 7.68
N VAL A 28 -9.00 -1.16 8.38
CA VAL A 28 -8.60 -2.48 7.86
C VAL A 28 -9.76 -3.44 8.10
N ARG A 29 -10.21 -4.12 7.05
CA ARG A 29 -11.39 -4.99 7.12
C ARG A 29 -11.24 -6.07 8.20
N ALA A 30 -12.24 -6.16 9.07
CA ALA A 30 -12.41 -7.14 10.16
C ALA A 30 -11.59 -6.90 11.44
N VAL A 31 -10.74 -5.87 11.52
CA VAL A 31 -9.92 -5.55 12.71
C VAL A 31 -9.99 -4.06 13.04
N ASP A 32 -9.74 -3.69 14.29
CA ASP A 32 -9.69 -2.30 14.74
C ASP A 32 -8.25 -1.78 14.93
N SER A 33 -8.09 -0.52 15.37
CA SER A 33 -6.78 0.10 15.58
C SER A 33 -5.95 -0.61 16.65
N ARG A 34 -6.58 -1.07 17.73
CA ARG A 34 -5.90 -1.76 18.85
C ARG A 34 -5.37 -3.12 18.40
N ASP A 35 -6.17 -3.84 17.63
CA ASP A 35 -5.79 -5.09 16.99
C ASP A 35 -4.52 -4.92 16.16
N LEU A 36 -4.45 -3.85 15.34
CA LEU A 36 -3.32 -3.52 14.49
C LEU A 36 -2.07 -3.11 15.29
N GLU A 37 -2.23 -2.29 16.33
CA GLU A 37 -1.13 -1.90 17.23
C GLU A 37 -0.54 -3.12 17.95
N ASN A 38 -1.39 -4.02 18.44
CA ASN A 38 -0.98 -5.21 19.18
C ASN A 38 -0.15 -6.19 18.36
N ILE A 39 -0.32 -6.21 17.03
CA ILE A 39 0.44 -7.08 16.13
C ILE A 39 1.62 -6.36 15.47
N GLY A 40 1.89 -5.10 15.84
CA GLY A 40 3.08 -4.37 15.39
C GLY A 40 2.93 -3.63 14.06
N ILE A 41 1.71 -3.35 13.60
CA ILE A 41 1.51 -2.50 12.41
C ILE A 41 1.93 -1.06 12.75
N GLU A 42 2.81 -0.48 11.93
CA GLU A 42 3.33 0.89 12.14
C GLU A 42 2.64 1.94 11.27
N GLY A 43 1.92 1.53 10.23
CA GLY A 43 1.21 2.46 9.37
C GLY A 43 0.15 1.80 8.50
N LEU A 44 -0.69 2.62 7.89
CA LEU A 44 -1.79 2.19 7.02
C LEU A 44 -1.76 2.95 5.70
N VAL A 45 -2.16 2.27 4.62
CA VAL A 45 -2.51 2.95 3.36
C VAL A 45 -4.01 3.16 3.32
N MET A 46 -4.46 4.41 3.21
CA MET A 46 -5.87 4.77 3.06
C MET A 46 -6.13 5.34 1.67
N ASN A 47 -7.33 5.09 1.13
CA ASN A 47 -7.60 5.44 -0.25
C ASN A 47 -8.40 6.75 -0.38
N THR A 48 -7.80 7.77 -1.00
CA THR A 48 -8.42 9.10 -1.12
C THR A 48 -9.71 9.07 -1.94
N PHE A 49 -9.73 8.29 -3.02
CA PHE A 49 -10.88 8.15 -3.93
C PHE A 49 -12.10 7.52 -3.25
N HIS A 50 -11.90 6.51 -2.42
CA HIS A 50 -12.97 5.86 -1.68
C HIS A 50 -13.44 6.75 -0.51
N LEU A 51 -12.50 7.32 0.26
CA LEU A 51 -12.79 8.20 1.39
C LEU A 51 -13.60 9.44 1.00
N MET A 52 -13.31 10.06 -0.15
CA MET A 52 -14.08 11.21 -0.63
C MET A 52 -15.53 10.86 -1.03
N GLN A 53 -15.82 9.59 -1.27
CA GLN A 53 -17.16 9.10 -1.60
C GLN A 53 -17.91 8.58 -0.36
N LYS A 54 -17.20 7.82 0.48
CA LYS A 54 -17.70 7.17 1.69
C LYS A 54 -16.55 7.15 2.72
N PRO A 55 -16.66 7.81 3.87
CA PRO A 55 -17.84 8.53 4.38
C PRO A 55 -18.04 9.94 3.77
N GLY A 56 -17.12 10.40 2.91
CA GLY A 56 -17.13 11.74 2.34
C GLY A 56 -16.18 12.70 3.05
N SER A 57 -15.58 13.61 2.29
CA SER A 57 -14.53 14.50 2.79
C SER A 57 -14.96 15.39 3.95
N SER A 58 -16.19 15.93 3.90
CA SER A 58 -16.73 16.78 4.96
C SER A 58 -16.88 16.04 6.28
N THR A 59 -17.21 14.75 6.22
CA THR A 59 -17.32 13.90 7.40
C THR A 59 -15.95 13.74 8.06
N ILE A 60 -14.93 13.37 7.29
CA ILE A 60 -13.56 13.19 7.81
C ILE A 60 -13.02 14.50 8.42
N GLN A 61 -13.28 15.63 7.76
CA GLN A 61 -12.88 16.95 8.24
C GLN A 61 -13.58 17.35 9.55
N ALA A 62 -14.83 16.93 9.77
CA ALA A 62 -15.54 17.19 11.01
C ALA A 62 -14.91 16.49 12.23
N PHE A 63 -14.13 15.41 12.01
CA PHE A 63 -13.31 14.76 13.03
C PHE A 63 -11.87 15.29 13.07
N SER A 64 -11.56 16.36 12.32
CA SER A 64 -10.21 16.92 12.21
C SER A 64 -9.18 15.92 11.64
N GLY A 65 -9.58 15.12 10.65
CA GLY A 65 -8.67 14.25 9.90
C GLY A 65 -8.82 12.76 10.18
N LEU A 66 -8.08 11.95 9.43
CA LEU A 66 -8.18 10.49 9.44
C LEU A 66 -7.69 9.87 10.74
N HIS A 67 -6.64 10.43 11.36
CA HIS A 67 -6.11 9.92 12.64
C HIS A 67 -7.19 9.88 13.73
N ASN A 68 -7.94 10.96 13.89
CA ASN A 68 -9.02 11.04 14.86
C ASN A 68 -10.25 10.24 14.43
N PHE A 69 -10.58 10.25 13.13
CA PHE A 69 -11.73 9.53 12.60
C PHE A 69 -11.59 8.00 12.78
N ALA A 70 -10.40 7.45 12.53
CA ALA A 70 -10.11 6.01 12.60
C ALA A 70 -9.55 5.56 13.96
N ASP A 71 -9.35 6.49 14.90
CA ASP A 71 -8.59 6.28 16.14
C ASP A 71 -7.24 5.58 15.88
N TRP A 72 -6.49 6.08 14.89
CA TRP A 72 -5.20 5.55 14.48
C TRP A 72 -4.13 6.63 14.64
N ARG A 73 -3.21 6.44 15.59
CA ARG A 73 -2.20 7.45 15.96
C ARG A 73 -0.84 7.22 15.28
N ARG A 74 -0.69 6.13 14.55
CA ARG A 74 0.54 5.84 13.79
C ARG A 74 0.42 6.33 12.34
N LEU A 75 1.36 5.94 11.48
CA LEU A 75 1.49 6.50 10.14
C LEU A 75 0.24 6.30 9.28
N ILE A 76 -0.20 7.35 8.59
CA ILE A 76 -1.19 7.27 7.50
C ILE A 76 -0.54 7.72 6.20
N VAL A 77 -0.45 6.80 5.25
CA VAL A 77 -0.16 7.10 3.85
C VAL A 77 -1.49 7.16 3.13
N THR A 78 -1.79 8.25 2.41
CA THR A 78 -2.93 8.26 1.50
C THR A 78 -2.47 8.07 0.08
N ASP A 79 -3.05 7.08 -0.61
CA ASP A 79 -2.88 7.00 -2.04
C ASP A 79 -3.63 8.15 -2.75
N SER A 80 -3.25 8.43 -4.00
CA SER A 80 -3.91 9.45 -4.81
C SER A 80 -5.31 9.06 -5.26
N GLY A 81 -5.65 7.76 -5.20
CA GLY A 81 -6.87 7.18 -5.75
C GLY A 81 -6.87 6.98 -7.27
N GLY A 82 -5.76 7.29 -7.95
CA GLY A 82 -5.64 7.20 -9.42
C GLY A 82 -5.87 5.80 -9.96
N PHE A 83 -5.20 4.80 -9.37
CA PHE A 83 -5.30 3.40 -9.78
C PHE A 83 -6.72 2.83 -9.69
N GLN A 84 -7.46 3.14 -8.62
CA GLN A 84 -8.82 2.63 -8.41
C GLN A 84 -9.82 3.31 -9.33
N ALA A 85 -9.69 4.62 -9.53
CA ALA A 85 -10.49 5.35 -10.49
C ALA A 85 -10.23 4.84 -11.93
N TYR A 86 -8.97 4.59 -12.27
CA TYR A 86 -8.58 4.02 -13.56
C TYR A 86 -9.10 2.59 -13.75
N SER A 87 -9.00 1.74 -12.73
CA SER A 87 -9.51 0.36 -12.76
C SER A 87 -11.02 0.32 -13.02
N LEU A 88 -11.79 1.26 -12.47
CA LEU A 88 -13.22 1.40 -12.76
C LEU A 88 -13.48 1.87 -14.20
N ILE A 89 -12.69 2.82 -14.71
CA ILE A 89 -12.82 3.31 -16.09
C ILE A 89 -12.57 2.19 -17.10
N ARG A 90 -11.57 1.32 -16.87
CA ARG A 90 -11.29 0.18 -17.76
C ARG A 90 -12.38 -0.89 -17.77
N GLN A 91 -13.19 -0.99 -16.72
CA GLN A 91 -14.33 -1.93 -16.71
C GLN A 91 -15.45 -1.47 -17.63
N SER A 92 -15.65 -0.15 -17.77
CA SER A 92 -16.59 0.43 -18.74
C SER A 92 -16.40 1.94 -18.84
N ASP A 93 -16.38 2.46 -20.08
CA ASP A 93 -16.34 3.90 -20.39
C ASP A 93 -17.50 4.70 -19.77
N GLN A 94 -18.57 4.02 -19.33
CA GLN A 94 -19.68 4.66 -18.65
C GLN A 94 -19.27 5.23 -17.27
N PHE A 95 -18.27 4.62 -16.63
CA PHE A 95 -17.82 4.98 -15.28
C PHE A 95 -16.89 6.18 -15.24
N GLY A 96 -16.26 6.57 -16.35
CA GLY A 96 -15.41 7.76 -16.37
C GLY A 96 -14.51 7.87 -17.60
N THR A 97 -13.71 8.92 -17.62
CA THR A 97 -12.69 9.17 -18.66
C THR A 97 -11.45 9.80 -18.06
N LEU A 98 -10.29 9.37 -18.51
CA LEU A 98 -9.02 10.01 -18.22
C LEU A 98 -8.81 11.19 -19.16
N THR A 99 -8.40 12.34 -18.63
CA THR A 99 -8.13 13.57 -19.41
C THR A 99 -6.90 14.25 -18.84
N ASP A 100 -6.27 15.18 -19.57
CA ASP A 100 -5.09 15.90 -19.05
C ASP A 100 -5.41 16.75 -17.79
N ARG A 101 -6.69 17.09 -17.57
CA ARG A 101 -7.13 17.81 -16.35
C ARG A 101 -7.19 16.91 -15.11
N GLY A 102 -7.27 15.60 -15.29
CA GLY A 102 -7.50 14.63 -14.21
C GLY A 102 -8.47 13.53 -14.63
N ILE A 103 -8.93 12.79 -13.62
CA ILE A 103 -9.81 11.64 -13.78
C ILE A 103 -11.26 12.07 -13.57
N ILE A 104 -12.08 11.97 -14.61
CA ILE A 104 -13.53 12.20 -14.53
C ILE A 104 -14.19 10.88 -14.25
N PHE A 105 -15.02 10.80 -13.21
CA PHE A 105 -15.76 9.57 -12.89
C PHE A 105 -17.19 9.86 -12.43
N ARG A 106 -18.04 8.84 -12.53
CA ARG A 106 -19.41 8.85 -12.04
C ARG A 106 -19.55 7.77 -10.97
N PRO A 107 -19.68 8.14 -9.68
CA PRO A 107 -19.98 7.18 -8.62
C PRO A 107 -21.31 6.46 -8.89
N GLU A 108 -21.35 5.16 -8.60
CA GLU A 108 -22.59 4.39 -8.67
C GLU A 108 -23.69 5.02 -7.81
N GLY A 109 -24.90 5.11 -8.38
CA GLY A 109 -26.07 5.70 -7.71
C GLY A 109 -26.07 7.22 -7.58
N LYS A 110 -25.06 7.93 -8.12
CA LYS A 110 -25.04 9.41 -8.19
C LYS A 110 -25.07 9.90 -9.63
N GLY A 111 -25.99 10.80 -9.96
CA GLY A 111 -26.08 11.41 -11.29
C GLY A 111 -24.99 12.45 -11.62
N ARG A 112 -24.15 12.82 -10.65
CA ARG A 112 -23.14 13.88 -10.79
C ARG A 112 -21.76 13.31 -11.13
N LYS A 113 -21.10 13.91 -12.12
CA LYS A 113 -19.68 13.68 -12.42
C LYS A 113 -18.77 14.33 -11.38
N PHE A 114 -17.73 13.62 -10.99
CA PHE A 114 -16.64 14.12 -10.17
C PHE A 114 -15.37 14.22 -11.02
N LEU A 115 -14.54 15.21 -10.74
CA LEU A 115 -13.21 15.37 -11.32
C LEU A 115 -12.20 15.27 -10.19
N LEU A 116 -11.34 14.25 -10.25
CA LEU A 116 -10.15 14.14 -9.41
C LEU A 116 -8.97 14.65 -10.21
N SER A 117 -8.61 15.93 -9.99
CA SER A 117 -7.41 16.55 -10.55
C SER A 117 -6.21 16.35 -9.61
N PRO A 118 -4.96 16.54 -10.10
CA PRO A 118 -3.76 16.62 -9.27
C PRO A 118 -3.93 17.53 -8.05
N GLU A 119 -4.45 18.74 -8.26
CA GLU A 119 -4.66 19.73 -7.20
C GLU A 119 -5.70 19.23 -6.19
N LYS A 120 -6.83 18.70 -6.69
CA LYS A 120 -7.88 18.20 -5.81
C LYS A 120 -7.42 17.02 -4.97
N SER A 121 -6.60 16.14 -5.53
CA SER A 121 -6.01 15.00 -4.82
C SER A 121 -5.17 15.50 -3.63
N ILE A 122 -4.23 16.42 -3.87
CA ILE A 122 -3.37 16.98 -2.82
C ILE A 122 -4.19 17.72 -1.75
N GLN A 123 -5.16 18.55 -2.15
CA GLN A 123 -6.06 19.24 -1.23
C GLN A 123 -6.80 18.27 -0.30
N LEU A 124 -7.31 17.16 -0.85
CA LEU A 124 -8.02 16.15 -0.07
C LEU A 124 -7.09 15.47 0.92
N GLN A 125 -5.95 14.97 0.46
CA GLN A 125 -4.97 14.28 1.29
C GLN A 125 -4.46 15.15 2.45
N ILE A 126 -4.12 16.42 2.19
CA ILE A 126 -3.72 17.35 3.27
C ILE A 126 -4.90 17.66 4.20
N SER A 127 -6.13 17.82 3.67
CA SER A 127 -7.30 18.04 4.51
C SER A 127 -7.70 16.84 5.37
N TYR A 128 -7.21 15.65 5.00
CA TYR A 128 -7.39 14.41 5.73
C TYR A 128 -6.31 14.19 6.80
N ASP A 129 -5.35 15.11 6.92
CA ASP A 129 -4.22 15.04 7.85
C ASP A 129 -3.37 13.77 7.64
N SER A 130 -3.14 13.40 6.38
CA SER A 130 -2.21 12.31 6.03
C SER A 130 -0.77 12.66 6.40
N ASP A 131 0.04 11.66 6.73
CA ASP A 131 1.48 11.84 7.00
C ASP A 131 2.33 11.76 5.73
N VAL A 132 1.90 10.94 4.78
CA VAL A 132 2.51 10.84 3.44
C VAL A 132 1.41 10.98 2.41
N VAL A 133 1.62 11.87 1.45
CA VAL A 133 0.74 12.09 0.31
C VAL A 133 1.36 11.53 -0.96
N ILE A 134 0.62 10.71 -1.70
CA ILE A 134 1.05 10.16 -2.98
C ILE A 134 0.49 11.04 -4.10
N CYS A 135 1.35 11.45 -5.04
CA CYS A 135 0.94 12.22 -6.21
C CYS A 135 -0.07 11.45 -7.07
N LEU A 136 -1.00 12.17 -7.69
CA LEU A 136 -1.84 11.59 -8.73
C LEU A 136 -0.99 11.29 -9.96
N ASP A 137 -1.08 10.06 -10.44
CA ASP A 137 -0.33 9.51 -11.55
C ASP A 137 -1.25 8.81 -12.56
N ASP A 138 -0.71 8.55 -13.75
CA ASP A 138 -1.41 7.80 -14.78
C ASP A 138 -0.85 6.38 -14.88
N CYS A 139 -1.52 5.43 -14.24
CA CYS A 139 -1.09 4.03 -14.20
C CYS A 139 -1.60 3.24 -15.40
N THR A 140 -0.68 2.60 -16.11
CA THR A 140 -0.94 1.70 -17.25
C THR A 140 -0.62 0.25 -16.90
N HIS A 141 -1.24 -0.70 -17.61
CA HIS A 141 -0.85 -2.12 -17.51
C HIS A 141 0.53 -2.33 -18.15
N VAL A 142 1.32 -3.29 -17.66
CA VAL A 142 2.67 -3.54 -18.22
C VAL A 142 2.63 -3.83 -19.72
N ASP A 143 1.63 -4.59 -20.18
CA ASP A 143 1.43 -4.95 -21.59
C ASP A 143 0.81 -3.84 -22.46
N ALA A 144 0.57 -2.64 -21.91
CA ALA A 144 0.09 -1.52 -22.72
C ALA A 144 1.12 -1.13 -23.79
N SER A 145 0.63 -0.62 -24.92
CA SER A 145 1.50 -0.24 -26.04
C SER A 145 2.53 0.81 -25.62
N ARG A 146 3.70 0.83 -26.27
CA ARG A 146 4.72 1.86 -26.01
C ARG A 146 4.15 3.28 -26.07
N THR A 147 3.29 3.58 -27.04
CA THR A 147 2.65 4.90 -27.19
C THR A 147 1.78 5.25 -26.00
N GLU A 148 1.00 4.30 -25.46
CA GLU A 148 0.22 4.50 -24.25
C GLU A 148 1.11 4.72 -23.02
N GLN A 149 2.21 3.97 -22.91
CA GLN A 149 3.19 4.13 -21.84
C GLN A 149 3.87 5.50 -21.88
N GLU A 150 4.29 5.95 -23.08
CA GLU A 150 4.86 7.29 -23.29
C GLU A 150 3.89 8.39 -22.89
N THR A 151 2.60 8.24 -23.25
CA THR A 151 1.54 9.17 -22.88
C THR A 151 1.34 9.21 -21.36
N SER A 152 1.33 8.05 -20.71
CA SER A 152 1.21 7.93 -19.25
C SER A 152 2.38 8.58 -18.53
N VAL A 153 3.63 8.37 -18.99
CA VAL A 153 4.81 9.03 -18.42
C VAL A 153 4.74 10.53 -18.57
N GLN A 154 4.37 11.03 -19.75
CA GLN A 154 4.25 12.47 -20.00
C GLN A 154 3.18 13.11 -19.11
N ARG A 155 2.02 12.46 -18.97
CA ARG A 155 0.93 12.91 -18.11
C ARG A 155 1.31 12.86 -16.63
N THR A 156 1.98 11.80 -16.20
CA THR A 156 2.46 11.63 -14.82
C THR A 156 3.43 12.75 -14.44
N LEU A 157 4.34 13.14 -15.33
CA LEU A 157 5.25 14.26 -15.08
C LEU A 157 4.52 15.62 -14.99
N ASP A 158 3.58 15.90 -15.91
CA ASP A 158 2.74 17.11 -15.83
C ASP A 158 1.94 17.17 -14.51
N TRP A 159 1.31 16.05 -14.16
CA TRP A 159 0.52 15.94 -12.93
C TRP A 159 1.37 16.03 -11.68
N ALA A 160 2.58 15.49 -11.68
CA ALA A 160 3.53 15.58 -10.58
C ALA A 160 3.94 17.04 -10.32
N GLN A 161 4.22 17.83 -11.37
CA GLN A 161 4.51 19.26 -11.22
C GLN A 161 3.33 20.02 -10.59
N ARG A 162 2.10 19.71 -11.04
CA ARG A 162 0.87 20.31 -10.50
C ARG A 162 0.61 19.90 -9.06
N CYS A 163 0.84 18.63 -8.73
CA CYS A 163 0.76 18.13 -7.35
C CYS A 163 1.76 18.86 -6.45
N LYS A 164 3.03 18.98 -6.87
CA LYS A 164 4.07 19.65 -6.10
C LYS A 164 3.73 21.12 -5.83
N ARG A 165 3.27 21.84 -6.86
CA ARG A 165 2.84 23.23 -6.73
C ARG A 165 1.66 23.38 -5.77
N GLU A 166 0.63 22.55 -5.89
CA GLU A 166 -0.53 22.60 -4.98
C GLU A 166 -0.12 22.24 -3.54
N TYR A 167 0.79 21.28 -3.37
CA TYR A 167 1.30 20.89 -2.06
C TYR A 167 1.98 22.07 -1.37
N GLU A 168 2.87 22.78 -2.05
CA GLU A 168 3.54 23.97 -1.51
C GLU A 168 2.54 25.08 -1.16
N LEU A 169 1.54 25.31 -2.02
CA LEU A 169 0.45 26.27 -1.75
C LEU A 169 -0.36 25.90 -0.51
N GLN A 170 -0.69 24.61 -0.33
CA GLN A 170 -1.43 24.15 0.86
C GLN A 170 -0.61 24.28 2.13
N LEU A 171 0.70 24.00 2.07
CA LEU A 171 1.59 24.19 3.23
C LEU A 171 1.65 25.67 3.64
N ASP A 172 1.84 26.58 2.68
CA ASP A 172 1.90 28.02 2.93
C ASP A 172 0.58 28.56 3.52
N GLN A 173 -0.56 28.23 2.89
CA GLN A 173 -1.89 28.65 3.35
C GLN A 173 -2.20 28.18 4.78
N ARG A 174 -1.74 26.98 5.13
CA ARG A 174 -1.96 26.37 6.45
C ARG A 174 -0.83 26.68 7.44
N LYS A 175 0.21 27.38 7.01
CA LYS A 175 1.41 27.71 7.80
C LYS A 175 2.10 26.47 8.38
N ILE A 176 2.11 25.38 7.62
CA ILE A 176 2.78 24.13 7.99
C ILE A 176 4.21 24.19 7.45
N SER A 177 5.20 23.96 8.30
CA SER A 177 6.61 24.05 7.90
C SER A 177 7.49 23.09 8.73
N GLY A 178 8.76 22.97 8.33
CA GLY A 178 9.73 22.17 9.06
C GLY A 178 9.35 20.70 9.13
N THR A 179 9.44 20.13 10.33
CA THR A 179 9.14 18.71 10.58
C THR A 179 7.66 18.39 10.57
N ASP A 180 6.78 19.38 10.76
CA ASP A 180 5.33 19.15 10.89
C ASP A 180 4.63 18.89 9.55
N ARG A 181 5.33 19.11 8.43
CA ARG A 181 4.80 18.89 7.08
C ARG A 181 4.63 17.38 6.79
N PRO A 182 3.57 16.98 6.09
CA PRO A 182 3.49 15.64 5.53
C PRO A 182 4.52 15.48 4.41
N LEU A 183 5.03 14.27 4.19
CA LEU A 183 5.90 13.99 3.05
C LEU A 183 5.10 13.86 1.76
N ILE A 184 5.70 14.21 0.62
CA ILE A 184 5.09 14.03 -0.70
C ILE A 184 5.95 13.11 -1.57
N PHE A 185 5.32 12.05 -2.11
CA PHE A 185 6.01 11.06 -2.95
C PHE A 185 5.54 11.15 -4.41
N GLY A 186 6.51 11.12 -5.32
CA GLY A 186 6.27 10.95 -6.76
C GLY A 186 6.14 9.47 -7.12
N VAL A 187 5.45 9.14 -8.20
CA VAL A 187 5.24 7.74 -8.63
C VAL A 187 5.89 7.54 -9.99
N ILE A 188 6.87 6.65 -10.06
CA ILE A 188 7.61 6.37 -11.30
C ILE A 188 6.77 5.42 -12.15
N GLN A 189 6.42 5.86 -13.36
CA GLN A 189 5.70 5.09 -14.39
C GLN A 189 6.64 4.71 -15.55
N GLY A 190 6.13 4.00 -16.56
CA GLY A 190 6.88 3.61 -17.76
C GLY A 190 6.75 2.14 -18.16
N GLY A 191 5.89 1.37 -17.46
CA GLY A 191 5.63 -0.03 -17.79
C GLY A 191 6.91 -0.86 -17.76
N GLY A 192 7.07 -1.72 -18.77
CA GLY A 192 8.26 -2.56 -18.99
C GLY A 192 9.37 -1.90 -19.83
N TYR A 193 9.30 -0.60 -20.11
CA TYR A 193 10.26 0.09 -20.97
C TYR A 193 11.30 0.85 -20.14
N THR A 194 12.57 0.51 -20.33
CA THR A 194 13.69 1.03 -19.53
C THR A 194 13.93 2.53 -19.74
N ASP A 195 13.87 2.99 -20.99
CA ASP A 195 14.01 4.40 -21.37
C ASP A 195 12.88 5.27 -20.80
N LEU A 196 11.66 4.73 -20.75
CA LEU A 196 10.51 5.44 -20.19
C LEU A 196 10.58 5.54 -18.67
N ARG A 197 11.01 4.47 -17.99
CA ARG A 197 11.27 4.46 -16.54
C ARG A 197 12.34 5.50 -16.19
N GLN A 198 13.43 5.53 -16.94
CA GLN A 198 14.50 6.51 -16.77
C GLN A 198 14.00 7.95 -16.95
N LYS A 199 13.31 8.23 -18.06
CA LYS A 199 12.72 9.55 -18.33
C LYS A 199 11.79 10.01 -17.21
N CYS A 200 10.94 9.09 -16.70
CA CYS A 200 10.02 9.40 -15.62
C CYS A 200 10.77 9.68 -14.30
N ALA A 201 11.73 8.83 -13.93
CA ALA A 201 12.52 8.99 -12.71
C ALA A 201 13.33 10.30 -12.72
N GLU A 202 14.03 10.61 -13.81
CA GLU A 202 14.81 11.84 -13.97
C GLU A 202 13.92 13.09 -13.82
N GLY A 203 12.77 13.11 -14.51
CA GLY A 203 11.83 14.22 -14.42
C GLY A 203 11.23 14.40 -13.02
N LEU A 204 10.92 13.31 -12.31
CA LEU A 204 10.43 13.39 -10.92
C LEU A 204 11.53 13.85 -9.95
N LEU A 205 12.77 13.41 -10.15
CA LEU A 205 13.92 13.87 -9.36
C LEU A 205 14.16 15.37 -9.53
N GLU A 206 14.03 15.90 -10.75
CA GLU A 206 14.15 17.32 -11.04
C GLU A 206 13.07 18.16 -10.33
N ILE A 207 11.83 17.66 -10.27
CA ILE A 207 10.72 18.33 -9.57
C ILE A 207 10.96 18.40 -8.06
N GLY A 208 11.58 17.37 -7.47
CA GLY A 208 11.94 17.31 -6.06
C GLY A 208 10.81 16.77 -5.15
N PHE A 209 10.97 15.52 -4.70
CA PHE A 209 10.06 14.83 -3.79
C PHE A 209 10.80 14.32 -2.55
N ASP A 210 10.05 13.92 -1.52
CA ASP A 210 10.61 13.35 -0.29
C ASP A 210 10.88 11.85 -0.38
N GLY A 211 10.30 11.21 -1.39
CA GLY A 211 10.38 9.77 -1.65
C GLY A 211 9.71 9.43 -2.98
N PHE A 212 9.85 8.17 -3.39
CA PHE A 212 9.33 7.73 -4.68
C PHE A 212 8.63 6.38 -4.56
N GLY A 213 7.58 6.21 -5.35
CA GLY A 213 6.84 4.96 -5.49
C GLY A 213 7.19 4.25 -6.79
N TYR A 214 7.25 2.93 -6.78
CA TYR A 214 7.13 2.14 -8.01
C TYR A 214 5.66 2.14 -8.44
N GLY A 215 5.36 2.81 -9.55
CA GLY A 215 4.05 2.81 -10.18
C GLY A 215 3.92 1.76 -11.28
N GLY A 216 2.68 1.42 -11.60
CA GLY A 216 2.35 0.44 -12.64
C GLY A 216 2.10 -0.94 -12.08
N TRP A 217 2.00 -1.93 -12.97
CA TRP A 217 1.82 -3.33 -12.59
C TRP A 217 3.20 -3.98 -12.40
N PRO A 218 3.53 -4.44 -11.18
CA PRO A 218 4.83 -5.06 -10.90
C PRO A 218 4.90 -6.53 -11.34
N LEU A 219 3.80 -7.09 -11.83
CA LEU A 219 3.69 -8.49 -12.21
C LEU A 219 3.41 -8.62 -13.72
N ASP A 220 3.93 -9.67 -14.32
CA ASP A 220 3.58 -10.09 -15.67
C ASP A 220 2.21 -10.79 -15.72
N SER A 221 1.80 -11.23 -16.91
CA SER A 221 0.53 -11.95 -17.11
C SER A 221 0.45 -13.33 -16.42
N GLN A 222 1.58 -13.86 -15.97
CA GLN A 222 1.73 -15.11 -15.22
C GLN A 222 1.79 -14.88 -13.70
N GLY A 223 1.76 -13.62 -13.25
CA GLY A 223 1.86 -13.23 -11.84
C GLY A 223 3.28 -13.26 -11.29
N GLN A 224 4.30 -13.36 -12.14
CA GLN A 224 5.71 -13.29 -11.74
C GLN A 224 6.14 -11.84 -11.62
N LEU A 225 6.99 -11.56 -10.63
CA LEU A 225 7.55 -10.24 -10.41
C LEU A 225 8.44 -9.85 -11.60
N LEU A 226 8.25 -8.65 -12.14
CA LEU A 226 9.10 -8.06 -13.15
C LEU A 226 10.42 -7.58 -12.52
N GLU A 227 11.21 -8.52 -12.01
CA GLU A 227 12.38 -8.26 -11.16
C GLU A 227 13.35 -7.26 -11.80
N ASP A 228 13.65 -7.40 -13.10
CA ASP A 228 14.55 -6.51 -13.84
C ASP A 228 14.05 -5.05 -13.88
N ILE A 229 12.75 -4.84 -14.09
CA ILE A 229 12.15 -3.50 -14.16
C ILE A 229 12.06 -2.87 -12.77
N VAL A 230 11.72 -3.67 -11.77
CA VAL A 230 11.66 -3.23 -10.36
C VAL A 230 13.06 -2.85 -9.87
N ALA A 231 14.09 -3.63 -10.21
CA ALA A 231 15.48 -3.36 -9.90
C ALA A 231 15.98 -2.08 -10.59
N LEU A 232 15.79 -1.98 -11.91
CA LEU A 232 16.13 -0.78 -12.69
C LEU A 232 15.48 0.48 -12.10
N THR A 233 14.18 0.43 -11.81
CA THR A 233 13.45 1.57 -11.22
C THR A 233 14.09 2.02 -9.91
N ARG A 234 14.58 1.07 -9.12
CA ARG A 234 15.26 1.39 -7.86
C ARG A 234 16.64 2.00 -8.07
N GLU A 235 17.41 1.52 -9.04
CA GLU A 235 18.73 2.06 -9.38
C GLU A 235 18.67 3.51 -9.86
N LEU A 236 17.58 3.89 -10.53
CA LEU A 236 17.35 5.26 -11.02
C LEU A 236 17.15 6.28 -9.89
N VAL A 237 16.84 5.85 -8.66
CA VAL A 237 16.56 6.74 -7.52
C VAL A 237 17.76 6.74 -6.55
N PRO A 238 18.29 7.91 -6.15
CA PRO A 238 19.39 7.98 -5.18
C PRO A 238 19.04 7.27 -3.87
N ALA A 239 20.01 6.55 -3.31
CA ALA A 239 19.76 5.67 -2.16
C ALA A 239 19.34 6.38 -0.86
N SER A 240 19.46 7.70 -0.80
CA SER A 240 18.98 8.54 0.30
C SER A 240 17.45 8.68 0.34
N PHE A 241 16.75 8.40 -0.76
CA PHE A 241 15.29 8.53 -0.81
C PHE A 241 14.61 7.21 -0.44
N PRO A 242 13.54 7.28 0.39
CA PRO A 242 12.69 6.13 0.64
C PRO A 242 11.94 5.71 -0.63
N MET A 243 11.81 4.41 -0.82
CA MET A 243 11.15 3.78 -1.95
C MET A 243 9.95 2.95 -1.51
N HIS A 244 8.78 3.29 -2.03
CA HIS A 244 7.51 2.59 -1.77
C HIS A 244 7.18 1.66 -2.94
N ALA A 245 7.16 0.36 -2.67
CA ALA A 245 6.70 -0.67 -3.60
C ALA A 245 5.16 -0.75 -3.61
N LEU A 246 4.50 0.16 -4.35
CA LEU A 246 3.04 0.27 -4.37
C LEU A 246 2.38 -1.02 -4.87
N GLY A 247 1.50 -1.59 -4.05
CA GLY A 247 0.74 -2.80 -4.40
C GLY A 247 1.51 -4.12 -4.34
N ILE A 248 2.77 -4.13 -3.89
CA ILE A 248 3.54 -5.36 -3.68
C ILE A 248 3.36 -5.84 -2.23
N GLY A 249 2.62 -6.94 -2.04
CA GLY A 249 2.48 -7.55 -0.72
C GLY A 249 2.36 -9.07 -0.68
N HIS A 250 2.60 -9.77 -1.79
CA HIS A 250 2.86 -11.21 -1.70
C HIS A 250 4.19 -11.42 -0.93
N PRO A 251 4.26 -12.28 0.10
CA PRO A 251 5.43 -12.36 0.98
C PRO A 251 6.76 -12.59 0.25
N LEU A 252 6.75 -13.48 -0.76
CA LEU A 252 7.95 -13.76 -1.56
C LEU A 252 8.40 -12.53 -2.36
N ASN A 253 7.44 -11.80 -2.95
CA ASN A 253 7.74 -10.62 -3.75
C ASN A 253 8.22 -9.48 -2.86
N LEU A 254 7.60 -9.28 -1.68
CA LEU A 254 8.06 -8.32 -0.69
C LEU A 254 9.52 -8.59 -0.30
N ALA A 255 9.86 -9.85 0.04
CA ALA A 255 11.23 -10.21 0.41
C ALA A 255 12.24 -10.02 -0.75
N LYS A 256 11.84 -10.29 -1.99
CA LYS A 256 12.68 -10.05 -3.18
C LYS A 256 12.87 -8.55 -3.42
N THR A 257 11.77 -7.79 -3.49
CA THR A 257 11.78 -6.34 -3.72
C THR A 257 12.49 -5.57 -2.61
N TYR A 258 12.42 -6.04 -1.36
CA TYR A 258 13.22 -5.49 -0.26
C TYR A 258 14.73 -5.55 -0.54
N ARG A 259 15.22 -6.69 -1.04
CA ARG A 259 16.64 -6.86 -1.40
C ARG A 259 17.07 -5.97 -2.55
N LEU A 260 16.14 -5.61 -3.44
CA LEU A 260 16.39 -4.66 -4.51
C LEU A 260 16.53 -3.22 -3.99
N GLY A 261 16.08 -2.91 -2.77
CA GLY A 261 16.27 -1.62 -2.12
C GLY A 261 14.98 -0.85 -1.79
N TYR A 262 13.82 -1.51 -1.78
CA TYR A 262 12.54 -0.89 -1.42
C TYR A 262 12.24 -1.01 0.08
N ASP A 263 11.60 0.03 0.63
CA ASP A 263 11.46 0.25 2.07
C ASP A 263 10.03 0.03 2.58
N MET A 264 9.05 0.49 1.81
CA MET A 264 7.64 0.49 2.19
C MET A 264 6.85 -0.38 1.23
N PHE A 265 5.91 -1.16 1.76
CA PHE A 265 5.11 -2.14 1.01
C PHE A 265 3.65 -2.04 1.44
N ASP A 266 2.71 -2.16 0.50
CA ASP A 266 1.29 -2.18 0.78
C ASP A 266 0.56 -3.20 -0.10
N CYS A 267 -0.48 -3.81 0.46
CA CYS A 267 -1.38 -4.69 -0.27
C CYS A 267 -2.58 -5.12 0.56
N ALA A 268 -3.74 -5.21 -0.06
CA ALA A 268 -4.91 -5.87 0.51
C ALA A 268 -4.79 -7.41 0.62
N LEU A 269 -3.82 -8.04 -0.06
CA LEU A 269 -3.71 -9.51 -0.20
C LEU A 269 -3.78 -10.27 1.13
N PRO A 270 -3.00 -9.92 2.18
CA PRO A 270 -3.03 -10.66 3.44
C PRO A 270 -4.42 -10.70 4.09
N THR A 271 -5.14 -9.57 4.06
CA THR A 271 -6.50 -9.48 4.62
C THR A 271 -7.52 -10.17 3.74
N ARG A 272 -7.40 -10.04 2.40
CA ARG A 272 -8.30 -10.70 1.44
C ARG A 272 -8.20 -12.22 1.55
N ASP A 273 -6.97 -12.74 1.61
CA ASP A 273 -6.70 -14.16 1.70
C ASP A 273 -7.20 -14.76 3.01
N ALA A 274 -6.94 -14.09 4.13
CA ALA A 274 -7.44 -14.49 5.44
C ALA A 274 -8.94 -14.70 5.42
N ARG A 275 -9.68 -13.70 4.92
CA ARG A 275 -11.14 -13.71 4.82
C ARG A 275 -11.69 -14.80 3.90
N HIS A 276 -10.89 -15.25 2.92
CA HIS A 276 -11.23 -16.33 1.99
C HIS A 276 -10.67 -17.71 2.39
N GLY A 277 -10.11 -17.86 3.58
CA GLY A 277 -9.67 -19.18 4.07
C GLY A 277 -8.20 -19.51 3.87
N ARG A 278 -7.40 -18.61 3.28
CA ARG A 278 -5.96 -18.83 3.07
C ARG A 278 -5.15 -18.13 4.16
N LEU A 279 -4.53 -18.93 5.03
CA LEU A 279 -3.71 -18.49 6.14
C LEU A 279 -2.22 -18.72 5.82
N MET A 280 -1.37 -17.75 6.12
CA MET A 280 0.07 -17.86 5.84
C MET A 280 0.84 -18.30 7.09
N ARG A 281 1.83 -19.18 6.97
CA ARG A 281 2.72 -19.51 8.08
C ARG A 281 4.17 -19.69 7.64
N TYR A 282 5.08 -19.45 8.58
CA TYR A 282 6.49 -19.79 8.40
C TYR A 282 6.68 -21.29 8.58
N THR A 283 7.57 -21.87 7.77
CA THR A 283 8.07 -23.24 7.93
C THR A 283 9.44 -23.29 8.62
N VAL A 284 10.12 -22.14 8.71
CA VAL A 284 11.45 -21.99 9.28
C VAL A 284 11.42 -21.12 10.54
N SER A 285 12.28 -21.46 11.50
CA SER A 285 12.38 -20.73 12.78
C SER A 285 12.71 -19.24 12.58
N PRO A 286 12.34 -18.35 13.53
CA PRO A 286 12.61 -16.92 13.43
C PRO A 286 14.09 -16.56 13.20
N ASP A 287 15.01 -17.37 13.73
CA ASP A 287 16.46 -17.16 13.59
C ASP A 287 17.02 -17.65 12.25
N SER A 288 16.21 -18.35 11.46
CA SER A 288 16.61 -18.87 10.15
C SER A 288 16.51 -17.79 9.07
N PRO A 289 17.53 -17.64 8.21
CA PRO A 289 17.48 -16.66 7.14
C PRO A 289 16.39 -17.05 6.12
N LEU A 290 15.59 -16.08 5.69
CA LEU A 290 14.53 -16.27 4.70
C LEU A 290 15.12 -16.38 3.27
N ARG A 291 15.78 -17.50 2.95
CA ARG A 291 16.36 -17.79 1.62
C ARG A 291 15.44 -18.69 0.81
N GLY A 292 15.39 -18.48 -0.51
CA GLY A 292 14.49 -19.22 -1.40
C GLY A 292 13.02 -18.89 -1.14
N GLU A 293 12.14 -19.87 -1.40
CA GLU A 293 10.69 -19.71 -1.32
C GLU A 293 10.01 -20.65 -0.30
N ASP A 294 10.74 -21.66 0.19
CA ASP A 294 10.20 -22.74 1.03
C ASP A 294 9.86 -22.30 2.47
N TRP A 295 10.19 -21.06 2.85
CA TRP A 295 9.90 -20.49 4.17
C TRP A 295 8.44 -20.06 4.35
N LEU A 296 7.65 -19.99 3.27
CA LEU A 296 6.23 -19.64 3.25
C LEU A 296 5.38 -20.88 2.93
N GLU A 297 4.40 -21.17 3.80
CA GLU A 297 3.37 -22.17 3.54
C GLU A 297 1.97 -21.54 3.64
N ASN A 298 1.08 -21.93 2.73
CA ASN A 298 -0.34 -21.58 2.78
C ASN A 298 -1.16 -22.73 3.39
N VAL A 299 -1.91 -22.41 4.44
CA VAL A 299 -2.88 -23.29 5.08
C VAL A 299 -4.29 -22.90 4.61
N TYR A 300 -5.03 -23.85 4.05
CA TYR A 300 -6.39 -23.66 3.59
C TYR A 300 -7.37 -24.16 4.64
N ILE A 301 -7.99 -23.24 5.38
CA ILE A 301 -8.75 -23.59 6.58
C ILE A 301 -9.94 -24.51 6.30
N GLN A 302 -10.46 -24.49 5.07
CA GLN A 302 -11.54 -25.35 4.59
C GLN A 302 -11.17 -26.84 4.49
N ASP A 303 -9.88 -27.18 4.52
CA ASP A 303 -9.44 -28.57 4.35
C ASP A 303 -9.96 -29.45 5.49
N LYS A 304 -10.50 -30.63 5.13
CA LYS A 304 -11.09 -31.57 6.09
C LYS A 304 -10.11 -32.05 7.17
N LYS A 305 -8.80 -32.05 6.89
CA LYS A 305 -7.76 -32.41 7.86
C LYS A 305 -7.76 -31.49 9.09
N HIS A 306 -8.28 -30.27 8.96
CA HIS A 306 -8.31 -29.30 10.06
C HIS A 306 -9.49 -29.47 11.02
N ILE A 307 -10.52 -30.26 10.68
CA ILE A 307 -11.75 -30.40 11.50
C ILE A 307 -11.46 -30.77 12.96
N LYS A 308 -10.46 -31.62 13.20
CA LYS A 308 -10.06 -32.08 14.55
C LYS A 308 -8.65 -31.65 14.93
N ALA A 309 -8.09 -30.67 14.23
CA ALA A 309 -6.75 -30.16 14.51
C ALA A 309 -6.78 -29.30 15.78
N ASP A 310 -6.10 -29.74 16.83
CA ASP A 310 -5.99 -29.04 18.12
C ASP A 310 -4.79 -28.06 18.17
N GLN A 311 -3.87 -28.18 17.22
CA GLN A 311 -2.73 -27.29 17.06
C GLN A 311 -3.14 -25.90 16.52
N PRO A 312 -2.36 -24.84 16.80
CA PRO A 312 -2.54 -23.52 16.20
C PRO A 312 -2.25 -23.52 14.69
N ILE A 313 -2.44 -22.37 14.05
CA ILE A 313 -2.07 -22.18 12.63
C ILE A 313 -0.55 -22.39 12.45
N SER A 314 0.24 -21.84 13.37
CA SER A 314 1.70 -21.93 13.36
C SER A 314 2.27 -21.81 14.78
N GLU A 315 3.15 -22.73 15.14
CA GLU A 315 3.97 -22.67 16.37
C GLU A 315 5.04 -21.57 16.32
N LEU A 316 5.30 -21.02 15.13
CA LEU A 316 6.32 -19.99 14.88
C LEU A 316 5.73 -18.58 14.85
N CYS A 317 4.44 -18.44 15.16
CA CYS A 317 3.71 -17.18 15.17
C CYS A 317 3.32 -16.83 16.61
N ASP A 318 3.60 -15.59 16.99
CA ASP A 318 3.35 -15.07 18.33
C ASP A 318 2.04 -14.26 18.40
N CYS A 319 1.21 -14.31 17.36
CA CYS A 319 -0.05 -13.57 17.32
C CYS A 319 -1.02 -14.07 18.41
N PRO A 320 -1.97 -13.24 18.86
CA PRO A 320 -3.00 -13.67 19.82
C PRO A 320 -3.80 -14.89 19.35
N VAL A 321 -3.88 -15.12 18.03
CA VAL A 321 -4.64 -16.24 17.47
C VAL A 321 -3.93 -17.56 17.69
N CYS A 322 -2.64 -17.65 17.34
CA CYS A 322 -1.84 -18.86 17.51
C CYS A 322 -1.60 -19.21 18.97
N ARG A 323 -1.70 -18.24 19.90
CA ARG A 323 -1.57 -18.48 21.34
C ARG A 323 -2.82 -19.09 22.00
N HIS A 324 -3.99 -18.96 21.37
CA HIS A 324 -5.27 -19.23 22.05
C HIS A 324 -6.23 -20.13 21.27
N TYR A 325 -6.09 -20.25 19.96
CA TYR A 325 -7.07 -20.94 19.12
C TYR A 325 -6.42 -22.01 18.25
N SER A 326 -7.13 -23.13 18.11
CA SER A 326 -6.74 -24.22 17.24
C SER A 326 -7.25 -24.04 15.81
N LEU A 327 -6.61 -24.73 14.87
CA LEU A 327 -7.08 -24.85 13.48
C LEU A 327 -8.49 -25.43 13.41
N GLY A 328 -8.85 -26.38 14.27
CA GLY A 328 -10.19 -26.96 14.33
C GLY A 328 -11.26 -25.95 14.72
N TYR A 329 -10.95 -25.06 15.67
CA TYR A 329 -11.86 -23.98 16.03
C TYR A 329 -12.04 -22.97 14.89
N LEU A 330 -10.94 -22.58 14.24
CA LEU A 330 -11.00 -21.67 13.08
C LEU A 330 -11.75 -22.30 11.90
N HIS A 331 -11.56 -23.60 11.62
CA HIS A 331 -12.33 -24.36 10.63
C HIS A 331 -13.83 -24.33 10.94
N HIS A 332 -14.20 -24.55 12.20
CA HIS A 332 -15.58 -24.45 12.65
C HIS A 332 -16.17 -23.07 12.35
N LEU A 333 -15.52 -21.99 12.81
CA LEU A 333 -15.98 -20.61 12.58
C LEU A 333 -16.09 -20.26 11.10
N PHE A 334 -15.13 -20.69 10.27
CA PHE A 334 -15.16 -20.47 8.83
C PHE A 334 -16.38 -21.16 8.20
N LYS A 335 -16.61 -22.42 8.57
CA LYS A 335 -17.71 -23.23 8.03
C LYS A 335 -19.09 -22.72 8.46
N THR A 336 -19.21 -22.15 9.65
CA THR A 336 -20.45 -21.53 10.12
C THR A 336 -20.67 -20.11 9.57
N GLY A 337 -19.67 -19.52 8.92
CA GLY A 337 -19.74 -18.16 8.40
C GLY A 337 -19.70 -17.08 9.48
N ASP A 338 -19.10 -17.37 10.63
CA ASP A 338 -19.05 -16.44 11.76
C ASP A 338 -18.01 -15.32 11.52
N TRP A 339 -18.37 -14.08 11.85
CA TRP A 339 -17.50 -12.91 11.70
C TRP A 339 -16.23 -12.99 12.56
N LEU A 340 -16.24 -13.76 13.66
CA LEU A 340 -15.06 -13.99 14.49
C LEU A 340 -13.93 -14.65 13.70
N TYR A 341 -14.24 -15.55 12.75
CA TYR A 341 -13.22 -16.09 11.86
C TYR A 341 -12.51 -14.97 11.09
N GLN A 342 -13.28 -14.04 10.53
CA GLN A 342 -12.77 -12.97 9.68
C GLN A 342 -11.77 -12.10 10.45
N ARG A 343 -12.08 -11.77 11.72
CA ARG A 343 -11.18 -11.04 12.61
C ARG A 343 -9.91 -11.83 12.94
N LEU A 344 -10.06 -13.07 13.42
CA LEU A 344 -8.92 -13.90 13.84
C LEU A 344 -7.98 -14.23 12.65
N ALA A 345 -8.52 -14.65 11.53
CA ALA A 345 -7.73 -14.92 10.33
C ALA A 345 -6.96 -13.68 9.86
N THR A 346 -7.60 -12.51 9.88
CA THR A 346 -6.97 -11.25 9.46
C THR A 346 -5.84 -10.85 10.40
N LEU A 347 -6.05 -10.92 11.72
CA LEU A 347 -5.02 -10.69 12.74
C LEU A 347 -3.78 -11.57 12.50
N HIS A 348 -4.00 -12.87 12.24
CA HIS A 348 -2.91 -13.81 12.00
C HIS A 348 -2.10 -13.47 10.74
N ASN A 349 -2.78 -13.26 9.60
CA ASN A 349 -2.09 -12.95 8.34
C ASN A 349 -1.36 -11.60 8.39
N LEU A 350 -1.90 -10.60 9.09
CA LEU A 350 -1.20 -9.32 9.28
C LEU A 350 0.01 -9.47 10.20
N ARG A 351 -0.09 -10.25 11.28
CA ARG A 351 1.08 -10.54 12.13
C ARG A 351 2.17 -11.26 11.33
N PHE A 352 1.79 -12.19 10.46
CA PHE A 352 2.73 -12.86 9.56
C PHE A 352 3.54 -11.84 8.72
N MET A 353 2.88 -10.81 8.19
CA MET A 353 3.54 -9.75 7.40
C MET A 353 4.44 -8.84 8.26
N THR A 354 4.03 -8.49 9.48
CA THR A 354 4.92 -7.71 10.39
C THR A 354 6.13 -8.52 10.81
N GLN A 355 5.97 -9.82 11.08
CA GLN A 355 7.09 -10.71 11.36
C GLN A 355 8.00 -10.85 10.14
N LEU A 356 7.47 -10.74 8.91
CA LEU A 356 8.28 -10.78 7.70
C LEU A 356 9.25 -9.60 7.70
N THR A 357 8.72 -8.39 7.89
CA THR A 357 9.55 -7.18 7.92
C THR A 357 10.52 -7.15 9.10
N GLU A 358 10.14 -7.73 10.26
CA GLU A 358 11.02 -7.90 11.41
C GLU A 358 12.19 -8.86 11.14
N ARG A 359 11.96 -9.93 10.36
CA ARG A 359 12.96 -10.97 10.04
C ARG A 359 13.86 -10.60 8.86
N LEU A 360 13.51 -9.57 8.08
CA LEU A 360 14.36 -9.11 6.98
C LEU A 360 15.62 -8.40 7.55
N PRO A 361 16.80 -8.65 6.97
CA PRO A 361 18.05 -8.10 7.48
C PRO A 361 18.04 -6.57 7.39
N LYS A 362 18.35 -5.87 8.49
CA LYS A 362 18.32 -4.40 8.52
C LYS A 362 19.44 -3.75 7.71
N ASP A 363 20.52 -4.47 7.49
CA ASP A 363 21.61 -4.05 6.61
C ASP A 363 21.43 -4.67 5.23
N ARG A 364 21.25 -3.82 4.22
CA ARG A 364 21.31 -4.19 2.80
C ARG A 364 22.79 -4.26 2.42
N GLY A 365 23.43 -5.38 2.78
CA GLY A 365 24.81 -5.67 2.44
C GLY A 365 25.03 -5.74 0.93
#